data_AF-A0A8T4LG56-F1
#
_entry.id   AF-A0A8T4LG56-F1
#
_cell.length_a   1.000
_cell.length_b   1.000
_cell.length_c   1.000
_cell.angle_alpha   90.00
_cell.angle_beta   90.00
_cell.angle_gamma   90.00
#
_symmetry.space_group_name_H-M   'P 1'
#
loop_
_entity.id
_entity.type
_entity.pdbx_description
1 polymer ?
#
loop_
_entity_poly.entity_id
_entity_poly.type
_entity_poly.pdbx_seq_one_letter_code
_entity_poly.pdbx_strand_id
1 'polypeptide(L)'
;IYAKENRRKFEVYNTETRPLFQGRIAARELAANGIKVTTSVDSGMFELINKSDLVLLGADAILKSGIINKIGSEIIAELAYDHNKPLYVIADSWKFSPRNVEIEERDFHEVWNNAPKDVKVINPAFEKVESKFIRGIVSEYGILRFDDFVKKAEKVF
;
A
#
# COMPACT_ATOMS: atom_id res chain seq x y z
N ILE A 1 -12.06 -10.88 -0.17
CA ILE A 1 -13.41 -11.48 -0.10
C ILE A 1 -13.65 -12.41 -1.29
N TYR A 2 -13.65 -11.90 -2.52
CA TYR A 2 -13.81 -12.69 -3.76
C TYR A 2 -12.97 -13.99 -3.80
N ALA A 3 -11.67 -13.92 -3.47
CA ALA A 3 -10.81 -15.11 -3.44
C ALA A 3 -11.30 -16.19 -2.46
N LYS A 4 -11.86 -15.78 -1.31
CA LYS A 4 -12.40 -16.70 -0.30
C LYS A 4 -13.70 -17.35 -0.76
N GLU A 5 -14.59 -16.59 -1.39
CA GLU A 5 -15.83 -17.13 -2.00
C GLU A 5 -15.50 -18.18 -3.07
N ASN A 6 -14.41 -17.97 -3.80
CA ASN A 6 -13.84 -18.93 -4.74
C ASN A 6 -13.00 -20.04 -4.06
N ARG A 7 -13.20 -20.26 -2.77
CA ARG A 7 -12.60 -21.34 -1.96
C ARG A 7 -11.08 -21.38 -1.97
N ARG A 8 -10.42 -20.24 -2.24
CA ARG A 8 -8.96 -20.13 -2.08
C ARG A 8 -8.62 -20.14 -0.60
N LYS A 9 -7.58 -20.90 -0.22
CA LYS A 9 -7.04 -20.91 1.13
C LYS A 9 -5.90 -19.91 1.20
N PHE A 10 -6.02 -18.93 2.09
CA PHE A 10 -5.03 -17.90 2.33
C PHE A 10 -5.25 -17.31 3.73
N GLU A 11 -4.25 -16.59 4.21
CA GLU A 11 -4.37 -15.67 5.33
C GLU A 11 -3.81 -14.31 4.93
N VAL A 12 -4.17 -13.28 5.70
CA VAL A 12 -3.72 -11.92 5.46
C VAL A 12 -2.85 -11.47 6.61
N TYR A 13 -1.71 -10.88 6.28
CA TYR A 13 -0.90 -10.12 7.21
C TYR A 13 -1.05 -8.64 6.88
N ASN A 14 -1.28 -7.79 7.87
CA ASN A 14 -1.31 -6.34 7.67
C ASN A 14 -0.70 -5.60 8.85
N THR A 15 -0.28 -4.36 8.61
CA THR A 15 0.09 -3.45 9.69
C THR A 15 -1.11 -2.65 10.17
N GLU A 16 -0.97 -1.93 11.27
CA GLU A 16 -2.04 -1.07 11.78
C GLU A 16 -2.20 0.24 11.01
N THR A 17 -1.14 0.73 10.34
CA THR A 17 -1.11 1.96 9.54
C THR A 17 -1.28 3.22 10.39
N ARG A 18 -0.25 3.56 11.18
CA ARG A 18 -0.19 4.86 11.85
C ARG A 18 -0.22 6.02 10.83
N PRO A 19 -0.69 7.21 11.23
CA PRO A 19 -1.24 7.53 12.56
C PRO A 19 -2.72 7.15 12.75
N LEU A 20 -3.49 7.01 11.66
CA LEU A 20 -4.96 6.92 11.71
C LEU A 20 -5.52 5.50 11.83
N PHE A 21 -4.64 4.50 11.86
CA PHE A 21 -4.98 3.10 12.10
C PHE A 21 -5.89 2.47 11.03
N GLN A 22 -5.77 2.87 9.76
CA GLN A 22 -6.61 2.32 8.68
C GLN A 22 -6.47 0.79 8.55
N GLY A 23 -5.30 0.23 8.83
CA GLY A 23 -5.09 -1.21 8.81
C GLY A 23 -5.97 -1.97 9.82
N ARG A 24 -6.33 -1.34 10.95
CA ARG A 24 -7.27 -1.94 11.92
C ARG A 24 -8.69 -2.04 11.35
N ILE A 25 -9.09 -1.11 10.48
CA ILE A 25 -10.39 -1.16 9.78
C ILE A 25 -10.39 -2.35 8.81
N ALA A 26 -9.35 -2.47 7.97
CA ALA A 26 -9.20 -3.58 7.05
C ALA A 26 -9.18 -4.94 7.78
N ALA A 27 -8.46 -5.06 8.89
CA ALA A 27 -8.43 -6.28 9.69
C ALA A 27 -9.81 -6.67 10.23
N ARG A 28 -10.59 -5.71 10.73
CA ARG A 28 -11.97 -5.96 11.20
C ARG A 28 -12.87 -6.46 10.06
N GLU A 29 -12.79 -5.84 8.89
CA GLU A 29 -13.58 -6.26 7.73
C GLU A 29 -13.21 -7.66 7.23
N LEU A 30 -11.91 -7.97 7.16
CA LEU A 30 -11.43 -9.31 6.79
C LEU A 30 -11.91 -10.37 7.79
N ALA A 31 -11.77 -10.10 9.09
CA ALA A 31 -12.22 -11.01 10.14
C ALA A 31 -13.74 -11.22 10.13
N ALA A 32 -14.53 -10.16 9.92
CA ALA A 32 -15.98 -10.24 9.78
C ALA A 32 -16.42 -11.11 8.58
N ASN A 33 -15.59 -11.19 7.54
CA ASN A 33 -15.78 -12.08 6.39
C ASN A 33 -15.13 -13.47 6.58
N GLY A 34 -14.75 -13.81 7.81
CA GLY A 34 -14.14 -15.09 8.18
C GLY A 34 -12.74 -15.31 7.61
N ILE A 35 -12.07 -14.29 7.08
CA ILE A 35 -10.70 -14.40 6.57
C ILE A 35 -9.74 -14.36 7.76
N LYS A 36 -8.83 -15.34 7.83
CA LYS A 36 -7.77 -15.35 8.84
C LYS A 36 -6.86 -14.14 8.60
N VAL A 37 -6.74 -13.28 9.60
CA VAL A 37 -5.93 -12.06 9.53
C VAL A 37 -5.06 -11.96 10.77
N THR A 38 -3.79 -11.58 10.57
CA THR A 38 -2.83 -11.29 11.63
C THR A 38 -2.34 -9.86 11.45
N THR A 39 -2.52 -9.02 12.47
CA THR A 39 -2.11 -7.62 12.45
C THR A 39 -0.91 -7.37 13.35
N SER A 40 0.02 -6.50 12.92
CA SER A 40 1.11 -6.00 13.76
C SER A 40 1.17 -4.47 13.72
N VAL A 41 1.97 -3.87 14.60
CA VAL A 41 2.39 -2.47 14.44
C VAL A 41 3.23 -2.31 13.17
N ASP A 42 3.34 -1.10 12.63
CA ASP A 42 4.06 -0.86 11.38
C ASP A 42 5.54 -1.31 11.44
N SER A 43 6.22 -1.09 12.57
CA SER A 43 7.60 -1.56 12.78
C SER A 43 7.74 -3.08 12.82
N GLY A 44 6.66 -3.83 12.99
CA GLY A 44 6.63 -5.29 12.92
C GLY A 44 6.53 -5.84 11.50
N MET A 45 6.53 -5.00 10.46
CA MET A 45 6.32 -5.42 9.07
C MET A 45 7.33 -6.45 8.57
N PHE A 46 8.57 -6.43 9.06
CA PHE A 46 9.60 -7.42 8.68
C PHE A 46 9.14 -8.86 8.95
N GLU A 47 8.58 -9.11 10.14
CA GLU A 47 8.08 -10.43 10.54
C GLU A 47 6.89 -10.87 9.68
N LEU A 48 6.05 -9.92 9.28
CA LEU A 48 4.90 -10.17 8.41
C LEU A 48 5.33 -10.53 6.98
N ILE A 49 6.28 -9.79 6.42
CA ILE A 49 6.81 -10.02 5.06
C ILE A 49 7.57 -11.34 4.99
N ASN A 50 8.31 -11.71 6.03
CA ASN A 50 9.01 -12.99 6.07
C ASN A 50 8.04 -14.19 5.94
N LYS A 51 6.83 -14.07 6.50
CA LYS A 51 5.78 -15.09 6.46
C LYS A 51 4.86 -15.01 5.24
N SER A 52 4.97 -13.97 4.42
CA SER A 52 4.08 -13.78 3.27
C SER A 52 4.63 -14.42 2.00
N ASP A 53 3.72 -14.77 1.09
CA ASP A 53 4.08 -15.26 -0.25
C ASP A 53 4.17 -14.13 -1.28
N LEU A 54 3.43 -13.05 -1.06
CA LEU A 54 3.36 -11.87 -1.92
C LEU A 54 2.89 -10.65 -1.12
N VAL A 55 3.06 -9.46 -1.69
CA VAL A 55 2.58 -8.20 -1.12
C VAL A 55 1.55 -7.57 -2.04
N LEU A 56 0.48 -7.04 -1.45
CA LEU A 56 -0.56 -6.27 -2.14
C LEU A 56 -0.62 -4.88 -1.52
N LEU A 57 -0.50 -3.85 -2.35
CA LEU A 57 -0.72 -2.46 -1.97
C LEU A 57 -1.88 -1.87 -2.76
N GLY A 58 -2.50 -0.83 -2.20
CA GLY A 58 -3.32 0.09 -2.96
C GLY A 58 -2.45 1.14 -3.67
N ALA A 59 -3.10 2.10 -4.30
CA ALA A 59 -2.49 3.35 -4.73
C ALA A 59 -3.50 4.49 -4.60
N ASP A 60 -3.02 5.67 -4.26
CA ASP A 60 -3.75 6.94 -4.33
C ASP A 60 -3.55 7.59 -5.70
N ALA A 61 -2.35 7.46 -6.27
CA ALA A 61 -2.06 7.81 -7.66
C ALA A 61 -1.02 6.85 -8.26
N ILE A 62 -1.07 6.66 -9.58
CA ILE A 62 -0.07 5.90 -10.34
C ILE A 62 0.68 6.86 -11.24
N LEU A 63 1.99 6.94 -11.07
CA LEU A 63 2.87 7.80 -11.85
C LEU A 63 3.66 6.97 -12.86
N LYS A 64 4.36 7.61 -13.78
CA LYS A 64 5.29 6.90 -14.69
C LYS A 64 6.45 6.23 -13.95
N SER A 65 6.79 6.71 -12.76
CA SER A 65 8.00 6.32 -12.01
C SER A 65 7.70 5.57 -10.71
N GLY A 66 6.45 5.17 -10.48
CA GLY A 66 6.03 4.52 -9.25
C GLY A 66 4.57 4.79 -8.93
N ILE A 67 4.20 4.61 -7.68
CA ILE A 67 2.87 5.00 -7.16
C ILE A 67 3.01 6.00 -6.02
N ILE A 68 1.95 6.75 -5.77
CA ILE A 68 1.74 7.42 -4.49
C ILE A 68 0.79 6.55 -3.68
N ASN A 69 1.15 6.23 -2.45
CA ASN A 69 0.30 5.48 -1.53
C ASN A 69 0.54 5.95 -0.08
N LYS A 70 -0.29 5.48 0.85
CA LYS A 70 -0.17 5.77 2.28
C LYS A 70 1.27 5.61 2.80
N ILE A 71 1.73 6.56 3.62
CA ILE A 71 3.05 6.54 4.27
C ILE A 71 3.36 5.17 4.91
N GLY A 72 4.59 4.69 4.76
CA GLY A 72 5.05 3.36 5.17
C GLY A 72 4.99 2.29 4.07
N SER A 73 4.41 2.60 2.89
CA SER A 73 4.33 1.69 1.75
C SER A 73 5.67 1.44 1.06
N GLU A 74 6.57 2.42 1.00
CA GLU A 74 7.88 2.25 0.35
C GLU A 74 8.76 1.29 1.16
N ILE A 75 8.72 1.38 2.50
CA ILE A 75 9.44 0.43 3.37
C ILE A 75 8.91 -0.99 3.17
N ILE A 76 7.59 -1.16 3.03
CA ILE A 76 7.00 -2.46 2.70
C ILE A 76 7.51 -2.96 1.33
N ALA A 77 7.63 -2.07 0.35
CA ALA A 77 8.09 -2.41 -0.99
C ALA A 77 9.58 -2.81 -1.04
N GLU A 78 10.44 -2.06 -0.33
CA GLU A 78 11.85 -2.38 -0.15
C GLU A 78 12.04 -3.74 0.52
N LEU A 79 11.38 -3.97 1.66
CA LEU A 79 11.48 -5.24 2.36
C LEU A 79 10.95 -6.42 1.54
N ALA A 80 9.87 -6.21 0.79
CA ALA A 80 9.35 -7.23 -0.11
C ALA A 80 10.38 -7.57 -1.20
N TYR A 81 11.00 -6.55 -1.78
CA TYR A 81 12.03 -6.71 -2.81
C TYR A 81 13.24 -7.49 -2.26
N ASP A 82 13.77 -7.08 -1.10
CA ASP A 82 14.92 -7.73 -0.46
C ASP A 82 14.64 -9.19 -0.10
N HIS A 83 13.39 -9.51 0.28
CA HIS A 83 12.94 -10.87 0.58
C HIS A 83 12.42 -11.65 -0.63
N ASN A 84 12.60 -11.13 -1.85
CA ASN A 84 12.14 -11.74 -3.10
C ASN A 84 10.63 -12.03 -3.12
N LYS A 85 9.83 -11.21 -2.45
CA LYS A 85 8.37 -11.30 -2.42
C LYS A 85 7.80 -10.40 -3.52
N PRO A 86 7.02 -10.95 -4.47
CA PRO A 86 6.44 -10.14 -5.53
C PRO A 86 5.40 -9.18 -4.96
N LEU A 87 5.55 -7.89 -5.29
CA LEU A 87 4.60 -6.85 -4.93
C LEU A 87 3.70 -6.51 -6.11
N TYR A 88 2.39 -6.52 -5.88
CA TYR A 88 1.38 -6.05 -6.82
C TYR A 88 0.61 -4.87 -6.25
N VAL A 89 0.29 -3.92 -7.12
CA VAL A 89 -0.58 -2.79 -6.79
C VAL A 89 -1.98 -3.08 -7.30
N ILE A 90 -3.00 -2.88 -6.48
CA ILE A 90 -4.41 -3.03 -6.84
C ILE A 90 -5.01 -1.64 -6.97
N ALA A 91 -5.25 -1.21 -8.21
CA ALA A 91 -5.75 0.13 -8.50
C ALA A 91 -6.34 0.20 -9.91
N ASP A 92 -7.39 1.01 -10.06
CA ASP A 92 -8.02 1.28 -11.35
C ASP A 92 -7.18 2.23 -12.22
N SER A 93 -7.36 2.18 -13.54
CA SER A 93 -6.60 3.04 -14.48
C SER A 93 -6.80 4.55 -14.29
N TRP A 94 -7.95 4.98 -13.77
CA TRP A 94 -8.24 6.40 -13.54
C TRP A 94 -7.39 7.04 -12.45
N LYS A 95 -6.68 6.24 -11.64
CA LYS A 95 -5.68 6.73 -10.70
C LYS A 95 -4.34 7.09 -11.37
N PHE A 96 -4.18 6.83 -12.66
CA PHE A 96 -3.00 7.27 -13.39
C PHE A 96 -2.95 8.79 -13.47
N SER A 97 -1.80 9.36 -13.10
CA SER A 97 -1.51 10.77 -13.25
C SER A 97 -0.28 10.96 -14.15
N PRO A 98 -0.41 11.72 -15.27
CA PRO A 98 0.72 12.04 -16.13
C PRO A 98 1.68 13.07 -15.48
N ARG A 99 1.26 13.70 -14.38
CA ARG A 99 2.03 14.72 -13.64
C ARG A 99 2.41 14.20 -12.26
N ASN A 100 3.44 14.78 -11.68
CA ASN A 100 3.78 14.54 -10.28
C ASN A 100 2.62 14.98 -9.36
N VAL A 101 2.50 14.28 -8.24
CA VAL A 101 1.51 14.56 -7.19
C VAL A 101 2.26 15.07 -5.98
N GLU A 102 1.81 16.21 -5.44
CA GLU A 102 2.38 16.77 -4.22
C GLU A 102 1.95 15.92 -3.02
N ILE A 103 2.88 15.68 -2.09
CA ILE A 103 2.62 14.92 -0.88
C ILE A 103 1.98 15.86 0.14
N GLU A 104 0.75 15.52 0.55
CA GLU A 104 0.03 16.23 1.61
C GLU A 104 0.74 16.05 2.95
N GLU A 105 1.07 17.15 3.63
CA GLU A 105 1.45 17.16 5.04
C GLU A 105 0.22 17.50 5.89
N ARG A 106 -0.15 16.59 6.79
CA ARG A 106 -1.37 16.66 7.61
C ARG A 106 -1.09 17.23 8.99
N ASP A 107 -2.18 17.44 9.73
CA ASP A 107 -2.11 17.91 11.11
C ASP A 107 -1.29 16.95 11.98
N PHE A 108 -0.29 17.48 12.69
CA PHE A 108 0.57 16.70 13.56
C PHE A 108 -0.16 16.10 14.76
N HIS A 109 -1.33 16.64 15.14
CA HIS A 109 -2.13 16.11 16.24
C HIS A 109 -2.60 14.67 15.98
N GLU A 110 -2.71 14.25 14.72
CA GLU A 110 -2.98 12.86 14.34
C GLU A 110 -1.86 11.92 14.82
N VAL A 111 -0.60 12.39 14.77
CA VAL A 111 0.59 11.65 15.23
C VAL A 111 0.75 11.80 16.74
N TRP A 112 0.78 13.03 17.24
CA TRP A 112 1.00 13.36 18.64
C TRP A 112 0.18 14.60 19.06
N ASN A 113 -1.04 14.36 19.55
CA ASN A 113 -2.01 15.39 19.93
C ASN A 113 -1.50 16.45 20.94
N ASN A 114 -0.53 16.13 21.80
CA ASN A 114 0.01 17.07 22.78
C ASN A 114 1.54 17.09 22.73
N ALA A 115 2.11 17.26 21.53
CA ALA A 115 3.55 17.38 21.36
C ALA A 115 4.09 18.62 22.12
N PRO A 116 5.26 18.52 22.79
CA PRO A 116 5.90 19.68 23.41
C PRO A 116 6.17 20.77 22.38
N LYS A 117 6.11 22.05 22.79
CA LYS A 117 6.25 23.21 21.89
C LYS A 117 7.58 23.21 21.10
N ASP A 118 8.63 22.65 21.68
CA ASP A 118 9.96 22.63 21.08
C ASP A 118 10.21 21.37 20.21
N VAL A 119 9.19 20.53 20.01
CA VAL A 119 9.25 19.34 19.14
C VAL A 119 8.51 19.63 17.84
N LYS A 120 9.24 19.63 16.73
CA LYS A 120 8.64 19.62 15.39
C LYS A 120 8.20 18.20 15.05
N VAL A 121 6.92 18.01 14.79
CA VAL A 121 6.34 16.75 14.33
C VAL A 121 5.97 16.89 12.85
N ILE A 122 6.39 15.93 12.03
CA ILE A 122 6.02 15.84 10.61
C ILE A 122 4.96 14.76 10.43
N ASN A 123 4.01 14.98 9.53
CA ASN A 123 2.94 14.02 9.24
C ASN A 123 2.63 13.96 7.73
N PRO A 124 3.56 13.47 6.89
CA PRO A 124 3.24 13.19 5.50
C PRO A 124 2.17 12.10 5.41
N ALA A 125 1.09 12.38 4.69
CA ALA A 125 -0.03 11.47 4.53
C ALA A 125 0.27 10.30 3.57
N PHE A 126 1.19 10.54 2.64
CA PHE A 126 1.52 9.64 1.54
C PHE A 126 3.01 9.71 1.27
N GLU A 127 3.50 8.78 0.46
CA GLU A 127 4.84 8.80 -0.09
C GLU A 127 4.86 8.17 -1.48
N LYS A 128 5.98 8.33 -2.16
CA LYS A 128 6.21 7.64 -3.43
C LYS A 128 6.79 6.26 -3.15
N VAL A 129 6.21 5.25 -3.81
CA VAL A 129 6.79 3.91 -3.92
C VAL A 129 7.44 3.77 -5.29
N GLU A 130 8.74 3.46 -5.35
CA GLU A 130 9.46 3.36 -6.62
C GLU A 130 8.97 2.18 -7.49
N SER A 131 8.85 2.41 -8.80
CA SER A 131 8.36 1.39 -9.74
C SER A 131 9.23 0.12 -9.79
N LYS A 132 10.52 0.22 -9.44
CA LYS A 132 11.45 -0.92 -9.43
C LYS A 132 11.01 -2.04 -8.47
N PHE A 133 10.25 -1.71 -7.43
CA PHE A 133 9.73 -2.68 -6.46
C PHE A 133 8.41 -3.32 -6.91
N ILE A 134 7.75 -2.77 -7.92
CA ILE A 134 6.39 -3.15 -8.32
C ILE A 134 6.45 -4.15 -9.48
N ARG A 135 6.02 -5.39 -9.23
CA ARG A 135 5.96 -6.43 -10.27
C ARG A 135 4.88 -6.14 -11.30
N GLY A 136 3.72 -5.67 -10.86
CA GLY A 136 2.60 -5.39 -11.74
C GLY A 136 1.43 -4.70 -11.04
N ILE A 137 0.47 -4.30 -11.86
CA ILE A 137 -0.77 -3.65 -11.44
C ILE A 137 -1.94 -4.56 -11.79
N VAL A 138 -2.81 -4.77 -10.81
CA VAL A 138 -4.10 -5.45 -10.95
C VAL A 138 -5.15 -4.36 -11.10
N SER A 139 -5.77 -4.29 -12.28
CA SER A 139 -6.80 -3.30 -12.60
C SER A 139 -7.94 -3.92 -13.42
N GLU A 140 -8.88 -3.10 -13.86
CA GLU A 140 -9.92 -3.46 -14.83
C GLU A 140 -9.37 -3.93 -16.19
N TYR A 141 -8.09 -3.69 -16.48
CA TYR A 141 -7.40 -4.23 -17.67
C TYR A 141 -6.80 -5.62 -17.45
N GLY A 142 -6.99 -6.21 -16.27
CA GLY A 142 -6.36 -7.45 -15.84
C GLY A 142 -5.06 -7.19 -15.08
N ILE A 143 -4.15 -8.15 -15.12
CA ILE A 143 -2.84 -8.07 -14.47
C ILE A 143 -1.80 -7.70 -15.53
N LEU A 144 -1.23 -6.50 -15.42
CA LEU A 144 -0.19 -6.01 -16.33
C LEU A 144 1.10 -5.77 -15.54
N ARG A 145 2.25 -5.93 -16.20
CA ARG A 145 3.50 -5.39 -15.64
C ARG A 145 3.38 -3.88 -15.51
N PHE A 146 4.13 -3.29 -14.58
CA PHE A 146 4.06 -1.85 -14.30
C PHE A 146 4.21 -1.00 -15.58
N ASP A 147 5.25 -1.25 -16.37
CA ASP A 147 5.51 -0.48 -17.61
C ASP A 147 4.42 -0.66 -18.66
N ASP A 148 3.84 -1.86 -18.76
CA ASP A 148 2.78 -2.16 -19.73
C ASP A 148 1.47 -1.49 -19.34
N PHE A 149 1.19 -1.41 -18.02
CA PHE A 149 0.09 -0.62 -17.51
C PHE A 149 0.28 0.87 -17.81
N VAL A 150 1.45 1.44 -17.51
CA VAL A 150 1.72 2.87 -17.75
C VAL A 150 1.55 3.22 -19.23
N LYS A 151 2.17 2.45 -20.15
CA LYS A 151 2.02 2.66 -21.60
C LYS A 151 0.58 2.59 -22.08
N LYS A 152 -0.26 1.78 -21.42
CA LYS A 152 -1.68 1.67 -21.74
C LYS A 152 -2.47 2.86 -21.20
N ALA A 153 -2.23 3.25 -19.94
CA ALA A 153 -2.88 4.39 -19.31
C ALA A 153 -2.57 5.71 -20.03
N GLU A 154 -1.32 5.93 -20.46
CA GLU A 154 -0.90 7.10 -21.24
C GLU A 154 -1.60 7.28 -22.59
N LYS A 155 -2.24 6.24 -23.12
CA LYS A 155 -3.01 6.36 -24.37
C LYS A 155 -4.43 6.85 -24.13
N VAL A 156 -4.89 6.81 -22.90
CA VAL A 156 -6.25 7.15 -22.49
C VAL A 156 -6.32 8.56 -21.91
N PHE A 157 -5.25 9.02 -21.26
CA PHE A 157 -5.11 10.32 -20.59
C PHE A 157 -4.08 11.21 -21.29
#